data_AF-A0A955QIJ5-F1
#
_entry.id   AF-A0A955QIJ5-F1
#
_cell.length_a   1.000
_cell.length_b   1.000
_cell.length_c   1.000
_cell.angle_alpha   90.00
_cell.angle_beta   90.00
_cell.angle_gamma   90.00
#
_symmetry.space_group_name_H-M   'P 1'
#
loop_
_entity.id
_entity.type
_entity.pdbx_description
1 polymer ?
#
loop_
_entity_poly.entity_id
_entity_poly.type
_entity_poly.pdbx_seq_one_letter_code
_entity_poly.pdbx_strand_id
1 'polypeptide(L)'
;MAKIHCQYEGKQSFFPITKDRMLIGRPPGKGQSPDLALPENDYHAGRAHAFITQEHGCYWIEDNQSKSGTWINGNNIQGKGRVEWPPNTPVKIGKSLLTLMADSPSQAQDASSLPREVPLRVAVSCPPEVAYSWVYNGDLFPIEVTVYNDGTQDLRDIQLEVTLGRFGQSKLGIIARVEAGKDSTLASPLLLQFDLQQLCEVTDIQQEQLEVESPTHKLQGEIPLTVQILPADAWHREGNEATLAGFVACHDQAVEAVIGRARTVLRCLVRGAQSFEDIRRIHQNAALLILKTLYCTLQERYDIAYGLEPRCYGLHWQRVRFPQEVIDTLEGTCVDLTILLAACLENRHLNPVLFLIFMGIDPGSGQMIHHALIGCWTRPSRMKSPVERNAFEVWSWVEAGELLVLDAVGYARGRGGDHLFGEAQLKGRKSLENACHEKQGHALLFAIDIQAARLAGYHPLQHGNGAVEYDQRVSQALTFAKDEAERARSDTLTARHLFLGLLRLDASLLQQIFECFEEGLSQHVTSAAQRSLHGVPTPPLPLPEDGHWQSILELAKTKVVPGIHLLTEHHLTEALLEVPSQVHNILMLIGQQRHLDLAQDTCLAYLQRLVRDNDLPSIWRHSHFL
;
A
#
# COMPACT_ATOMS: atom_id res chain seq x y z
N MET A 1 -5.16 -47.82 -9.47
CA MET A 1 -4.76 -48.69 -8.34
C MET A 1 -3.91 -47.87 -7.39
N ALA A 2 -4.19 -47.84 -6.09
CA ALA A 2 -3.43 -47.00 -5.17
C ALA A 2 -1.92 -47.30 -5.22
N LYS A 3 -1.12 -46.24 -5.12
CA LYS A 3 0.34 -46.29 -5.14
C LYS A 3 0.88 -45.62 -3.89
N ILE A 4 2.02 -46.10 -3.41
CA ILE A 4 2.72 -45.49 -2.30
C ILE A 4 3.84 -44.65 -2.88
N HIS A 5 3.78 -43.34 -2.64
CA HIS A 5 4.87 -42.42 -2.88
C HIS A 5 5.88 -42.55 -1.74
N CYS A 6 7.15 -42.73 -2.05
CA CYS A 6 8.25 -42.78 -1.10
C CYS A 6 9.30 -41.72 -1.45
N GLN A 7 9.59 -40.82 -0.51
CA GLN A 7 10.62 -39.82 -0.60
C GLN A 7 11.79 -40.14 0.34
N TYR A 8 13.02 -40.08 -0.16
CA TYR A 8 14.24 -40.24 0.63
C TYR A 8 15.35 -39.32 0.07
N GLU A 9 15.88 -38.42 0.91
CA GLU A 9 16.96 -37.47 0.54
C GLU A 9 16.70 -36.74 -0.80
N GLY A 10 15.47 -36.26 -1.00
CA GLY A 10 15.05 -35.53 -2.20
C GLY A 10 14.70 -36.41 -3.41
N LYS A 11 14.99 -37.72 -3.40
CA LYS A 11 14.59 -38.66 -4.46
C LYS A 11 13.19 -39.22 -4.21
N GLN A 12 12.40 -39.30 -5.27
CA GLN A 12 11.03 -39.80 -5.26
C GLN A 12 10.93 -41.16 -5.96
N SER A 13 10.11 -42.05 -5.40
CA SER A 13 9.84 -43.39 -5.94
C SER A 13 8.39 -43.77 -5.67
N PHE A 14 7.82 -44.62 -6.54
CA PHE A 14 6.40 -44.96 -6.51
C PHE A 14 6.22 -46.47 -6.56
N PHE A 15 5.48 -47.02 -5.60
CA PHE A 15 5.27 -48.46 -5.46
C PHE A 15 3.78 -48.80 -5.60
N PRO A 16 3.39 -49.68 -6.53
CA PRO A 16 2.00 -50.12 -6.64
C PRO A 16 1.64 -51.04 -5.47
N ILE A 17 0.41 -50.94 -4.96
CA ILE A 17 -0.12 -51.91 -4.02
C ILE A 17 -0.62 -53.13 -4.81
N THR A 18 0.08 -54.25 -4.66
CA THR A 18 -0.10 -55.45 -5.50
C THR A 18 -0.63 -56.66 -4.74
N LYS A 19 -0.71 -56.57 -3.40
CA LYS A 19 -1.15 -57.65 -2.51
C LYS A 19 -1.95 -57.05 -1.35
N ASP A 20 -2.89 -57.83 -0.81
CA ASP A 20 -3.69 -57.42 0.37
C ASP A 20 -2.81 -57.19 1.61
N ARG A 21 -1.65 -57.85 1.68
CA ARG A 21 -0.63 -57.59 2.69
C ARG A 21 0.75 -57.50 2.04
N MET A 22 1.46 -56.40 2.28
CA MET A 22 2.79 -56.12 1.73
C MET A 22 3.78 -55.83 2.85
N LEU A 23 4.96 -56.45 2.78
CA LEU A 23 6.08 -56.15 3.68
C LEU A 23 6.85 -54.93 3.17
N ILE A 24 7.07 -53.94 4.04
CA ILE A 24 7.99 -52.83 3.82
C ILE A 24 9.30 -53.09 4.54
N GLY A 25 10.42 -52.86 3.86
CA GLY A 25 11.71 -52.82 4.53
C GLY A 25 12.86 -52.54 3.58
N ARG A 26 14.06 -52.58 4.13
CA ARG A 26 15.31 -52.48 3.38
C ARG A 26 15.66 -53.85 2.78
N PRO A 27 16.07 -53.96 1.50
CA PRO A 27 16.36 -55.26 0.91
C PRO A 27 17.54 -55.96 1.63
N PRO A 28 17.48 -57.30 1.79
CA PRO A 28 18.57 -58.07 2.37
C PRO A 28 19.68 -58.31 1.34
N GLY A 29 20.95 -58.41 1.79
CA GLY A 29 22.07 -58.73 0.89
C GLY A 29 22.02 -60.13 0.27
N LYS A 30 21.27 -61.07 0.88
CA LYS A 30 20.89 -62.39 0.32
C LYS A 30 19.52 -62.78 0.87
N GLY A 31 18.61 -63.27 0.03
CA GLY A 31 17.25 -63.68 0.41
C GLY A 31 16.16 -62.92 -0.36
N GLN A 32 14.90 -63.14 0.01
CA GLN A 32 13.75 -62.50 -0.64
C GLN A 32 13.64 -61.04 -0.20
N SER A 33 13.57 -60.13 -1.18
CA SER A 33 13.34 -58.70 -0.94
C SER A 33 11.92 -58.43 -0.45
N PRO A 34 11.71 -57.37 0.36
CA PRO A 34 10.38 -56.94 0.77
C PRO A 34 9.55 -56.47 -0.43
N ASP A 35 8.22 -56.51 -0.30
CA ASP A 35 7.29 -56.11 -1.36
C ASP A 35 7.41 -54.61 -1.69
N LEU A 36 7.72 -53.78 -0.69
CA LEU A 36 8.18 -52.40 -0.84
C LEU A 36 9.60 -52.28 -0.32
N ALA A 37 10.56 -52.16 -1.25
CA ALA A 37 11.98 -52.01 -0.95
C ALA A 37 12.35 -50.54 -0.71
N LEU A 38 12.62 -50.19 0.53
CA LEU A 38 13.21 -48.91 0.92
C LEU A 38 14.69 -48.85 0.50
N PRO A 39 15.27 -47.64 0.36
CA PRO A 39 16.66 -47.48 -0.06
C PRO A 39 17.66 -48.31 0.75
N GLU A 40 18.61 -48.97 0.08
CA GLU A 40 19.57 -49.89 0.72
C GLU A 40 20.48 -49.22 1.77
N ASN A 41 20.63 -47.90 1.66
CA ASN A 41 21.42 -47.05 2.55
C ASN A 41 20.61 -46.44 3.71
N ASP A 42 19.30 -46.68 3.81
CA ASP A 42 18.52 -46.29 4.99
C ASP A 42 18.74 -47.27 6.15
N TYR A 43 19.88 -47.16 6.83
CA TYR A 43 20.24 -48.05 7.95
C TYR A 43 19.32 -47.94 9.17
N HIS A 44 18.44 -46.92 9.22
CA HIS A 44 17.42 -46.77 10.26
C HIS A 44 16.14 -47.54 9.92
N ALA A 45 15.95 -47.94 8.67
CA ALA A 45 14.91 -48.88 8.26
C ALA A 45 15.37 -50.34 8.46
N GLY A 46 14.45 -51.15 8.97
CA GLY A 46 14.65 -52.58 9.20
C GLY A 46 14.50 -53.36 7.89
N ARG A 47 15.05 -54.58 7.80
CA ARG A 47 14.89 -55.41 6.60
C ARG A 47 13.46 -55.92 6.39
N ALA A 48 12.75 -56.13 7.50
CA ALA A 48 11.32 -56.44 7.55
C ALA A 48 10.67 -55.51 8.59
N HIS A 49 10.45 -54.24 8.22
CA HIS A 49 10.21 -53.15 9.17
C HIS A 49 8.73 -52.98 9.53
N ALA A 50 7.84 -52.97 8.54
CA ALA A 50 6.41 -52.76 8.76
C ALA A 50 5.60 -53.54 7.72
N PHE A 51 4.32 -53.78 8.01
CA PHE A 51 3.36 -54.33 7.06
C PHE A 51 2.33 -53.29 6.68
N ILE A 52 1.97 -53.26 5.40
CA ILE A 52 0.76 -52.59 4.91
C ILE A 52 -0.28 -53.65 4.68
N THR A 53 -1.50 -53.42 5.16
CA THR A 53 -2.64 -54.29 4.86
C THR A 53 -3.75 -53.44 4.24
N GLN A 54 -4.35 -53.93 3.16
CA GLN A 54 -5.51 -53.33 2.50
C GLN A 54 -6.72 -54.23 2.69
N GLU A 55 -7.83 -53.65 3.17
CA GLU A 55 -9.12 -54.32 3.32
C GLU A 55 -10.22 -53.33 2.94
N HIS A 56 -11.13 -53.70 2.04
CA HIS A 56 -12.28 -52.89 1.63
C HIS A 56 -11.94 -51.44 1.19
N GLY A 57 -10.76 -51.21 0.61
CA GLY A 57 -10.34 -49.89 0.12
C GLY A 57 -9.68 -48.97 1.16
N CYS A 58 -9.68 -49.39 2.43
CA CYS A 58 -8.91 -48.75 3.50
C CYS A 58 -7.51 -49.38 3.58
N TYR A 59 -6.57 -48.62 4.12
CA TYR A 59 -5.17 -49.05 4.28
C TYR A 59 -4.76 -48.89 5.72
N TRP A 60 -3.92 -49.80 6.17
CA TRP A 60 -3.41 -49.82 7.52
C TRP A 60 -1.94 -50.15 7.49
N ILE A 61 -1.22 -49.63 8.48
CA ILE A 61 0.18 -49.89 8.69
C ILE A 61 0.42 -50.45 10.10
N GLU A 62 1.26 -51.47 10.17
CA GLU A 62 1.64 -52.15 11.40
C GLU A 62 3.16 -52.23 11.50
N ASP A 63 3.74 -51.73 12.58
CA ASP A 63 5.18 -51.89 12.84
C ASP A 63 5.50 -53.35 13.22
N ASN A 64 6.46 -53.95 12.52
CA ASN A 64 6.84 -55.35 12.70
C ASN A 64 8.01 -55.50 13.69
N GLN A 65 7.83 -54.99 14.91
CA GLN A 65 8.85 -54.98 15.97
C GLN A 65 10.19 -54.39 15.49
N SER A 66 10.11 -53.30 14.74
CA SER A 66 11.29 -52.66 14.18
C SER A 66 12.14 -52.05 15.30
N LYS A 67 13.45 -51.88 15.11
CA LYS A 67 14.31 -51.26 16.15
C LYS A 67 14.09 -49.75 16.28
N SER A 68 13.77 -49.08 15.19
CA SER A 68 13.66 -47.63 15.13
C SER A 68 12.22 -47.15 15.35
N GLY A 69 11.22 -47.99 15.14
CA GLY A 69 9.81 -47.61 15.14
C GLY A 69 9.33 -47.08 13.78
N THR A 70 8.01 -47.08 13.62
CA THR A 70 7.27 -46.49 12.51
C THR A 70 6.47 -45.32 13.05
N TRP A 71 6.45 -44.18 12.35
CA TRP A 71 5.74 -42.99 12.80
C TRP A 71 4.69 -42.53 11.80
N ILE A 72 3.46 -42.33 12.26
CA ILE A 72 2.38 -41.73 11.47
C ILE A 72 2.01 -40.38 12.08
N ASN A 73 2.05 -39.31 11.29
CA ASN A 73 1.77 -37.95 11.75
C ASN A 73 2.53 -37.56 13.07
N GLY A 74 3.82 -37.91 13.14
CA GLY A 74 4.67 -37.66 14.31
C GLY A 74 4.52 -38.64 15.49
N ASN A 75 3.50 -39.50 15.49
CA ASN A 75 3.25 -40.47 16.57
C ASN A 75 3.88 -41.84 16.27
N ASN A 76 4.68 -42.38 17.21
CA ASN A 76 5.25 -43.73 17.10
C ASN A 76 4.16 -44.80 17.32
N ILE A 77 4.10 -45.79 16.42
CA ILE A 77 3.14 -46.91 16.44
C ILE A 77 3.75 -48.27 16.80
N GLN A 78 5.03 -48.33 17.15
CA GLN A 78 5.69 -49.56 17.60
C GLN A 78 4.93 -50.22 18.76
N GLY A 79 4.58 -51.50 18.59
CA GLY A 79 3.83 -52.28 19.60
C GLY A 79 2.35 -51.90 19.76
N LYS A 80 1.82 -50.97 18.96
CA LYS A 80 0.39 -50.57 18.98
C LYS A 80 -0.50 -51.43 18.06
N GLY A 81 0.06 -52.43 17.40
CA GLY A 81 -0.64 -53.24 16.40
C GLY A 81 -0.94 -52.45 15.12
N ARG A 82 -1.96 -52.89 14.39
CA ARG A 82 -2.37 -52.31 13.10
C ARG A 82 -3.08 -50.96 13.31
N VAL A 83 -2.54 -49.90 12.73
CA VAL A 83 -3.08 -48.53 12.77
C VAL A 83 -3.58 -48.13 11.39
N GLU A 84 -4.71 -47.45 11.32
CA GLU A 84 -5.25 -46.95 10.05
C GLU A 84 -4.28 -45.93 9.42
N TRP A 85 -4.05 -46.06 8.12
CA TRP A 85 -3.20 -45.20 7.33
C TRP A 85 -3.99 -44.53 6.21
N PRO A 86 -4.58 -43.34 6.47
CA PRO A 86 -5.37 -42.63 5.47
C PRO A 86 -4.50 -42.15 4.29
N PRO A 87 -5.06 -42.05 3.07
CA PRO A 87 -4.40 -41.43 1.94
C PRO A 87 -3.86 -40.03 2.28
N ASN A 88 -2.77 -39.62 1.63
CA ASN A 88 -2.08 -38.35 1.87
C ASN A 88 -1.52 -38.14 3.29
N THR A 89 -1.67 -39.11 4.20
CA THR A 89 -1.06 -39.05 5.53
C THR A 89 0.39 -39.53 5.46
N PRO A 90 1.38 -38.73 5.89
CA PRO A 90 2.77 -39.16 5.87
C PRO A 90 3.07 -40.19 6.96
N VAL A 91 3.70 -41.29 6.56
CA VAL A 91 4.32 -42.28 7.46
C VAL A 91 5.83 -42.24 7.28
N LYS A 92 6.56 -42.07 8.37
CA LYS A 92 8.02 -42.13 8.40
C LYS A 92 8.48 -43.52 8.83
N ILE A 93 9.40 -44.10 8.05
CA ILE A 93 10.16 -45.31 8.38
C ILE A 93 11.63 -45.01 8.12
N GLY A 94 12.48 -45.08 9.15
CA GLY A 94 13.86 -44.63 9.04
C GLY A 94 13.95 -43.15 8.64
N LYS A 95 14.58 -42.86 7.51
CA LYS A 95 14.62 -41.52 6.89
C LYS A 95 13.65 -41.39 5.71
N SER A 96 13.02 -42.48 5.27
CA SER A 96 12.01 -42.44 4.22
C SER A 96 10.67 -41.89 4.73
N LEU A 97 10.06 -41.03 3.91
CA LEU A 97 8.68 -40.57 4.09
C LEU A 97 7.79 -41.24 3.04
N LEU A 98 6.78 -41.96 3.50
CA LEU A 98 5.84 -42.72 2.70
C LEU A 98 4.47 -42.03 2.74
N THR A 99 3.83 -41.89 1.59
CA THR A 99 2.49 -41.35 1.47
C THR A 99 1.67 -42.22 0.53
N LEU A 100 0.54 -42.71 1.01
CA LEU A 100 -0.40 -43.43 0.18
C LEU A 100 -1.14 -42.46 -0.75
N MET A 101 -1.09 -42.70 -2.05
CA MET A 101 -1.82 -41.98 -3.08
C MET A 101 -2.89 -42.90 -3.67
N ALA A 102 -4.17 -42.57 -3.47
CA ALA A 102 -5.25 -43.30 -4.13
C ALA A 102 -5.46 -42.75 -5.55
N ASP A 103 -5.49 -43.63 -6.56
CA ASP A 103 -5.92 -43.26 -7.91
C ASP A 103 -7.45 -43.08 -7.92
N SER A 104 -7.94 -41.93 -8.36
CA SER A 104 -9.35 -41.70 -8.68
C SER A 104 -9.80 -42.66 -9.80
N PRO A 105 -10.93 -43.38 -9.68
CA PRO A 105 -11.40 -44.24 -10.75
C PRO A 105 -12.05 -43.44 -11.90
N SER A 106 -11.64 -43.76 -13.13
CA SER A 106 -12.25 -43.35 -14.40
C SER A 106 -13.63 -44.00 -14.62
N GLN A 107 -14.53 -43.28 -15.28
CA GLN A 107 -15.93 -43.63 -15.61
C GLN A 107 -16.08 -44.87 -16.51
N ALA A 108 -17.10 -45.71 -16.22
CA ALA A 108 -18.16 -46.12 -17.18
C ALA A 108 -19.29 -46.93 -16.48
N GLN A 109 -20.48 -46.29 -16.36
CA GLN A 109 -21.88 -46.79 -16.34
C GLN A 109 -22.23 -48.11 -15.61
N ASP A 110 -23.25 -48.26 -14.74
CA ASP A 110 -24.52 -47.53 -14.57
C ASP A 110 -25.19 -47.89 -13.21
N ALA A 111 -26.12 -47.02 -12.78
CA ALA A 111 -27.23 -47.25 -11.83
C ALA A 111 -27.00 -47.35 -10.28
N SER A 112 -27.25 -46.19 -9.64
CA SER A 112 -27.82 -45.95 -8.29
C SER A 112 -26.89 -45.64 -7.10
N SER A 113 -26.87 -44.33 -6.78
CA SER A 113 -26.59 -43.66 -5.49
C SER A 113 -25.19 -43.73 -4.86
N LEU A 114 -24.29 -42.87 -5.34
CA LEU A 114 -23.33 -42.14 -4.49
C LEU A 114 -23.81 -40.67 -4.39
N PRO A 115 -23.59 -39.94 -3.27
CA PRO A 115 -23.87 -38.51 -3.22
C PRO A 115 -22.97 -37.84 -4.26
N ARG A 116 -23.57 -37.21 -5.26
CA ARG A 116 -22.85 -36.29 -6.15
C ARG A 116 -22.17 -35.25 -5.27
N GLU A 117 -20.86 -35.04 -5.40
CA GLU A 117 -20.28 -33.74 -5.00
C GLU A 117 -21.13 -32.69 -5.69
N VAL A 118 -21.93 -31.97 -4.93
CA VAL A 118 -22.80 -30.95 -5.48
C VAL A 118 -21.89 -29.77 -5.78
N PRO A 119 -21.67 -29.42 -7.05
CA PRO A 119 -20.87 -28.25 -7.37
C PRO A 119 -21.58 -27.01 -6.80
N LEU A 120 -20.84 -26.20 -6.04
CA LEU A 120 -21.34 -24.96 -5.50
C LEU A 120 -21.42 -23.93 -6.62
N ARG A 121 -22.60 -23.33 -6.80
CA ARG A 121 -22.71 -22.20 -7.70
C ARG A 121 -22.21 -20.95 -6.99
N VAL A 122 -21.41 -20.13 -7.66
CA VAL A 122 -20.85 -18.90 -7.07
C VAL A 122 -21.35 -17.68 -7.83
N ALA A 123 -21.67 -16.62 -7.10
CA ALA A 123 -21.87 -15.28 -7.64
C ALA A 123 -20.93 -14.32 -6.92
N VAL A 124 -20.38 -13.38 -7.68
CA VAL A 124 -19.43 -12.39 -7.18
C VAL A 124 -19.93 -11.00 -7.52
N SER A 125 -19.68 -10.03 -6.65
CA SER A 125 -19.90 -8.61 -6.89
C SER A 125 -18.66 -7.84 -6.45
N CYS A 126 -18.10 -7.01 -7.33
CA CYS A 126 -16.95 -6.17 -7.05
C CYS A 126 -17.01 -4.89 -7.91
N PRO A 127 -16.20 -3.86 -7.58
CA PRO A 127 -16.02 -2.71 -8.45
C PRO A 127 -15.53 -3.16 -9.85
N PRO A 128 -16.03 -2.55 -10.95
CA PRO A 128 -15.68 -2.96 -12.31
C PRO A 128 -14.29 -2.48 -12.75
N GLU A 129 -13.71 -1.54 -12.00
CA GLU A 129 -12.46 -0.85 -12.30
C GLU A 129 -11.64 -0.74 -11.02
N VAL A 130 -10.31 -0.82 -11.14
CA VAL A 130 -9.37 -0.55 -10.05
C VAL A 130 -8.27 0.39 -10.53
N ALA A 131 -7.98 1.42 -9.73
CA ALA A 131 -6.95 2.41 -10.01
C ALA A 131 -5.76 2.21 -9.06
N TYR A 132 -4.54 2.42 -9.56
CA TYR A 132 -3.36 2.44 -8.71
C TYR A 132 -3.45 3.49 -7.61
N SER A 133 -3.92 4.70 -7.94
CA SER A 133 -4.09 5.82 -6.99
C SER A 133 -5.01 5.49 -5.81
N TRP A 134 -5.98 4.63 -6.05
CA TRP A 134 -6.96 4.14 -5.09
C TRP A 134 -6.33 3.12 -4.13
N VAL A 135 -5.77 2.06 -4.69
CA VAL A 135 -5.15 0.96 -3.93
C VAL A 135 -3.93 1.43 -3.14
N TYR A 136 -3.08 2.26 -3.75
CA TYR A 136 -1.89 2.80 -3.11
C TYR A 136 -2.26 3.55 -1.83
N ASN A 137 -3.30 4.38 -1.84
CA ASN A 137 -3.67 5.18 -0.66
C ASN A 137 -4.57 4.45 0.35
N GLY A 138 -4.64 3.12 0.27
CA GLY A 138 -5.24 2.27 1.30
C GLY A 138 -6.76 2.18 1.28
N ASP A 139 -7.40 2.71 0.24
CA ASP A 139 -8.83 2.50 0.05
C ASP A 139 -9.10 1.07 -0.46
N LEU A 140 -10.30 0.54 -0.20
CA LEU A 140 -10.60 -0.89 -0.30
C LEU A 140 -11.22 -1.28 -1.65
N PHE A 141 -10.82 -2.44 -2.19
CA PHE A 141 -11.52 -3.13 -3.30
C PHE A 141 -12.33 -4.32 -2.75
N PRO A 142 -13.58 -4.11 -2.28
CA PRO A 142 -14.38 -5.18 -1.68
C PRO A 142 -14.92 -6.13 -2.74
N ILE A 143 -14.82 -7.43 -2.45
CA ILE A 143 -15.37 -8.51 -3.26
C ILE A 143 -16.38 -9.29 -2.42
N GLU A 144 -17.66 -9.14 -2.75
CA GLU A 144 -18.72 -9.91 -2.14
C GLU A 144 -18.86 -11.24 -2.87
N VAL A 145 -18.82 -12.35 -2.13
CA VAL A 145 -18.97 -13.69 -2.70
C VAL A 145 -20.16 -14.38 -2.04
N THR A 146 -21.10 -14.81 -2.88
CA THR A 146 -22.27 -15.59 -2.48
C THR A 146 -22.18 -16.97 -3.11
N VAL A 147 -22.31 -18.00 -2.29
CA VAL A 147 -22.35 -19.39 -2.75
C VAL A 147 -23.78 -19.92 -2.64
N TYR A 148 -24.18 -20.72 -3.61
CA TYR A 148 -25.48 -21.37 -3.70
C TYR A 148 -25.28 -22.88 -3.64
N ASN A 149 -25.86 -23.50 -2.62
CA ASN A 149 -25.92 -24.93 -2.48
C ASN A 149 -27.18 -25.44 -3.16
N ASP A 150 -27.10 -25.69 -4.47
CA ASP A 150 -28.20 -26.27 -5.26
C ASP A 150 -28.40 -27.79 -4.97
N GLY A 151 -27.74 -28.30 -3.93
CA GLY A 151 -27.71 -29.69 -3.50
C GLY A 151 -28.80 -30.06 -2.51
N THR A 152 -28.79 -31.34 -2.12
CA THR A 152 -29.74 -31.91 -1.16
C THR A 152 -29.15 -32.13 0.24
N GLN A 153 -27.87 -31.79 0.44
CA GLN A 153 -27.17 -31.92 1.72
C GLN A 153 -26.58 -30.58 2.14
N ASP A 154 -26.51 -30.33 3.44
CA ASP A 154 -25.83 -29.16 3.97
C ASP A 154 -24.31 -29.28 3.75
N LEU A 155 -23.72 -28.18 3.31
CA LEU A 155 -22.28 -28.05 3.13
C LEU A 155 -21.70 -27.23 4.28
N ARG A 156 -20.45 -27.51 4.65
CA ARG A 156 -19.75 -26.86 5.77
C ARG A 156 -18.32 -26.54 5.40
N ASP A 157 -17.74 -25.59 6.12
CA ASP A 157 -16.34 -25.20 5.97
C ASP A 157 -15.96 -24.88 4.52
N ILE A 158 -16.83 -24.12 3.84
CA ILE A 158 -16.59 -23.68 2.46
C ILE A 158 -15.56 -22.58 2.51
N GLN A 159 -14.36 -22.89 2.06
CA GLN A 159 -13.25 -21.96 1.96
C GLN A 159 -13.19 -21.35 0.57
N LEU A 160 -12.99 -20.04 0.47
CA LEU A 160 -13.00 -19.29 -0.78
C LEU A 160 -11.78 -18.37 -0.83
N GLU A 161 -11.13 -18.34 -1.97
CA GLU A 161 -10.02 -17.45 -2.28
C GLU A 161 -10.28 -16.78 -3.63
N VAL A 162 -9.80 -15.55 -3.78
CA VAL A 162 -10.03 -14.75 -4.99
C VAL A 162 -8.72 -14.21 -5.50
N THR A 163 -8.49 -14.36 -6.79
CA THR A 163 -7.29 -13.89 -7.49
C THR A 163 -7.72 -12.98 -8.63
N LEU A 164 -7.00 -11.87 -8.80
CA LEU A 164 -7.17 -10.95 -9.93
C LEU A 164 -5.88 -10.98 -10.77
N GLY A 165 -5.78 -11.99 -11.64
CA GLY A 165 -4.58 -12.23 -12.45
C GLY A 165 -3.28 -12.17 -11.63
N ARG A 166 -2.33 -11.36 -12.10
CA ARG A 166 -1.06 -11.08 -11.39
C ARG A 166 -1.14 -9.91 -10.40
N PHE A 167 -2.29 -9.26 -10.27
CA PHE A 167 -2.41 -7.97 -9.58
C PHE A 167 -2.77 -8.11 -8.11
N GLY A 168 -3.43 -9.19 -7.69
CA GLY A 168 -3.74 -9.36 -6.28
C GLY A 168 -4.49 -10.64 -5.95
N GLN A 169 -4.44 -11.01 -4.68
CA GLN A 169 -5.07 -12.21 -4.13
C GLN A 169 -5.65 -11.89 -2.76
N SER A 170 -6.79 -12.50 -2.43
CA SER A 170 -7.43 -12.33 -1.13
C SER A 170 -6.88 -13.29 -0.09
N LYS A 171 -7.05 -12.95 1.18
CA LYS A 171 -6.98 -13.96 2.24
C LYS A 171 -8.18 -14.89 2.16
N LEU A 172 -8.00 -16.12 2.66
CA LEU A 172 -9.05 -17.12 2.70
C LEU A 172 -10.31 -16.65 3.44
N GLY A 173 -11.46 -16.64 2.75
CA GLY A 173 -12.79 -16.48 3.33
C GLY A 173 -13.39 -17.83 3.71
N ILE A 174 -14.19 -17.86 4.79
CA ILE A 174 -14.81 -19.11 5.27
C ILE A 174 -16.31 -18.91 5.50
N ILE A 175 -17.12 -19.75 4.86
CA ILE A 175 -18.54 -19.92 5.14
C ILE A 175 -18.74 -21.22 5.93
N ALA A 176 -19.13 -21.07 7.20
CA ALA A 176 -19.21 -22.21 8.12
C ALA A 176 -20.25 -23.26 7.71
N ARG A 177 -21.39 -22.84 7.14
CA ARG A 177 -22.44 -23.75 6.69
C ARG A 177 -23.33 -23.10 5.63
N VAL A 178 -23.74 -23.91 4.65
CA VAL A 178 -24.77 -23.55 3.66
C VAL A 178 -25.77 -24.69 3.58
N GLU A 179 -27.01 -24.42 3.97
CA GLU A 179 -28.07 -25.42 3.98
C GLU A 179 -28.41 -25.90 2.57
N ALA A 180 -28.88 -27.14 2.46
CA ALA A 180 -29.36 -27.69 1.19
C ALA A 180 -30.43 -26.78 0.54
N GLY A 181 -30.25 -26.45 -0.74
CA GLY A 181 -31.15 -25.58 -1.50
C GLY A 181 -31.12 -24.10 -1.08
N LYS A 182 -30.12 -23.68 -0.31
CA LYS A 182 -29.96 -22.31 0.17
C LYS A 182 -28.66 -21.70 -0.32
N ASP A 183 -28.59 -20.38 -0.23
CA ASP A 183 -27.41 -19.58 -0.45
C ASP A 183 -26.84 -19.01 0.86
N SER A 184 -25.58 -18.61 0.80
CA SER A 184 -24.92 -17.88 1.88
C SER A 184 -23.85 -16.95 1.31
N THR A 185 -23.80 -15.74 1.84
CA THR A 185 -22.78 -14.75 1.51
C THR A 185 -21.74 -14.71 2.62
N LEU A 186 -20.48 -14.49 2.27
CA LEU A 186 -19.44 -14.22 3.26
C LEU A 186 -19.86 -13.05 4.17
N ALA A 187 -19.64 -13.20 5.47
CA ALA A 187 -20.03 -12.20 6.47
C ALA A 187 -19.28 -10.86 6.31
N SER A 188 -18.14 -10.88 5.63
CA SER A 188 -17.37 -9.69 5.26
C SER A 188 -16.84 -9.86 3.85
N PRO A 189 -16.82 -8.79 3.03
CA PRO A 189 -16.21 -8.84 1.71
C PRO A 189 -14.75 -9.27 1.78
N LEU A 190 -14.31 -10.01 0.78
CA LEU A 190 -12.90 -10.31 0.59
C LEU A 190 -12.19 -9.04 0.10
N LEU A 191 -10.97 -8.85 0.60
CA LEU A 191 -10.10 -7.76 0.20
C LEU A 191 -8.88 -8.37 -0.49
N LEU A 192 -8.55 -7.86 -1.67
CA LEU A 192 -7.32 -8.24 -2.37
C LEU A 192 -6.12 -7.55 -1.72
N GLN A 193 -5.07 -8.32 -1.51
CA GLN A 193 -3.73 -7.80 -1.32
C GLN A 193 -3.12 -7.60 -2.71
N PHE A 194 -3.01 -6.34 -3.11
CA PHE A 194 -2.51 -6.01 -4.44
C PHE A 194 -0.99 -5.95 -4.49
N ASP A 195 -0.44 -6.32 -5.64
CA ASP A 195 0.93 -6.03 -6.02
C ASP A 195 0.99 -4.60 -6.62
N LEU A 196 1.43 -3.65 -5.78
CA LEU A 196 1.57 -2.25 -6.16
C LEU A 196 2.59 -2.03 -7.29
N GLN A 197 3.59 -2.90 -7.42
CA GLN A 197 4.55 -2.85 -8.52
C GLN A 197 3.88 -3.14 -9.86
N GLN A 198 3.05 -4.19 -9.90
CA GLN A 198 2.33 -4.54 -11.11
C GLN A 198 1.34 -3.43 -11.48
N LEU A 199 0.66 -2.84 -10.49
CA LEU A 199 -0.29 -1.74 -10.73
C LEU A 199 0.38 -0.46 -11.25
N CYS A 200 1.54 -0.07 -10.72
CA CYS A 200 2.21 1.15 -11.16
C CYS A 200 2.81 1.03 -12.57
N GLU A 201 3.06 -0.19 -13.05
CA GLU A 201 3.59 -0.46 -14.40
C GLU A 201 2.50 -0.45 -15.50
N VAL A 202 1.21 -0.31 -15.13
CA VAL A 202 0.11 -0.28 -16.10
C VAL A 202 0.07 1.06 -16.82
N THR A 203 0.32 1.07 -18.13
CA THR A 203 0.30 2.29 -18.96
C THR A 203 -1.03 2.52 -19.70
N ASP A 204 -1.74 1.43 -19.99
CA ASP A 204 -3.01 1.40 -20.71
C ASP A 204 -3.96 0.43 -20.00
N ILE A 205 -5.27 0.61 -20.22
CA ILE A 205 -6.30 -0.21 -19.58
C ILE A 205 -6.04 -1.69 -19.87
N GLN A 206 -5.95 -2.51 -18.82
CA GLN A 206 -5.85 -3.97 -18.92
C GLN A 206 -7.16 -4.61 -18.45
N GLN A 207 -7.63 -5.63 -19.15
CA GLN A 207 -8.80 -6.41 -18.75
C GLN A 207 -8.33 -7.68 -18.06
N GLU A 208 -8.66 -7.83 -16.79
CA GLU A 208 -8.25 -8.97 -15.98
C GLU A 208 -9.45 -9.74 -15.48
N GLN A 209 -9.28 -11.06 -15.40
CA GLN A 209 -10.33 -11.94 -14.93
C GLN A 209 -10.19 -12.12 -13.42
N LEU A 210 -11.29 -11.86 -12.71
CA LEU A 210 -11.42 -12.20 -11.30
C LEU A 210 -11.80 -13.68 -11.20
N GLU A 211 -10.95 -14.46 -10.56
CA GLU A 211 -11.12 -15.90 -10.38
C GLU A 211 -11.39 -16.22 -8.92
N VAL A 212 -12.44 -17.01 -8.65
CA VAL A 212 -12.71 -17.54 -7.30
C VAL A 212 -12.40 -19.02 -7.32
N GLU A 213 -11.58 -19.44 -6.37
CA GLU A 213 -11.24 -20.83 -6.15
C GLU A 213 -11.68 -21.28 -4.76
N SER A 214 -11.89 -22.58 -4.61
CA SER A 214 -12.14 -23.20 -3.32
C SER A 214 -11.26 -24.44 -3.17
N PRO A 215 -10.42 -24.51 -2.13
CA PRO A 215 -9.64 -25.71 -1.85
C PRO A 215 -10.50 -26.84 -1.25
N THR A 216 -11.74 -26.55 -0.85
CA THR A 216 -12.61 -27.48 -0.11
C THR A 216 -13.76 -28.03 -0.95
N HIS A 217 -14.22 -27.29 -1.95
CA HIS A 217 -15.39 -27.64 -2.74
C HIS A 217 -15.17 -27.33 -4.22
N LYS A 218 -15.80 -28.09 -5.11
CA LYS A 218 -15.82 -27.76 -6.53
C LYS A 218 -16.81 -26.62 -6.80
N LEU A 219 -16.33 -25.58 -7.46
CA LEU A 219 -17.16 -24.45 -7.87
C LEU A 219 -17.67 -24.63 -9.31
N GLN A 220 -18.87 -24.10 -9.61
CA GLN A 220 -19.48 -24.04 -10.93
C GLN A 220 -20.26 -22.73 -11.09
N GLY A 221 -20.57 -22.31 -12.32
CA GLY A 221 -21.32 -21.07 -12.59
C GLY A 221 -20.43 -19.95 -13.11
N GLU A 222 -20.99 -18.76 -13.27
CA GLU A 222 -20.32 -17.64 -13.95
C GLU A 222 -19.15 -17.07 -13.15
N ILE A 223 -17.94 -17.47 -13.51
CA ILE A 223 -16.67 -16.78 -13.29
C ILE A 223 -15.81 -17.09 -14.53
N PRO A 224 -15.18 -16.09 -15.18
CA PRO A 224 -14.72 -14.85 -14.56
C PRO A 224 -15.49 -13.55 -14.85
N LEU A 225 -15.56 -12.70 -13.83
CA LEU A 225 -15.90 -11.28 -13.96
C LEU A 225 -14.67 -10.54 -14.48
N THR A 226 -14.84 -9.74 -15.53
CA THR A 226 -13.76 -8.91 -16.04
C THR A 226 -13.68 -7.60 -15.27
N VAL A 227 -12.54 -7.35 -14.62
CA VAL A 227 -12.20 -6.09 -13.96
C VAL A 227 -11.21 -5.34 -14.82
N GLN A 228 -11.41 -4.03 -14.99
CA GLN A 228 -10.46 -3.17 -15.67
C GLN A 228 -9.40 -2.66 -14.69
N ILE A 229 -8.13 -2.96 -14.97
CA ILE A 229 -6.99 -2.32 -14.32
C ILE A 229 -6.71 -1.03 -15.06
N LEU A 230 -6.90 0.10 -14.38
CA LEU A 230 -6.68 1.42 -14.98
C LEU A 230 -5.17 1.76 -15.01
N PRO A 231 -4.74 2.61 -15.96
CA PRO A 231 -3.38 3.14 -15.98
C PRO A 231 -2.96 3.75 -14.63
N ALA A 232 -1.67 3.72 -14.32
CA ALA A 232 -1.13 4.22 -13.06
C ALA A 232 -1.42 5.73 -12.84
N ASP A 233 -1.55 6.48 -13.93
CA ASP A 233 -1.89 7.91 -13.94
C ASP A 233 -3.41 8.18 -14.00
N ALA A 234 -4.25 7.15 -13.82
CA ALA A 234 -5.70 7.31 -13.77
C ALA A 234 -6.19 7.75 -12.38
N TRP A 235 -7.02 8.78 -12.37
CA TRP A 235 -7.74 9.25 -11.19
C TRP A 235 -9.24 8.98 -11.34
N HIS A 236 -9.79 8.18 -10.43
CA HIS A 236 -11.23 7.91 -10.33
C HIS A 236 -11.93 9.00 -9.52
N ARG A 237 -12.83 9.75 -10.15
CA ARG A 237 -13.40 10.99 -9.60
C ARG A 237 -14.51 10.77 -8.59
N GLU A 238 -15.33 9.74 -8.79
CA GLU A 238 -16.48 9.46 -7.93
C GLU A 238 -16.09 8.50 -6.80
N GLY A 239 -16.42 8.86 -5.55
CA GLY A 239 -16.19 8.02 -4.37
C GLY A 239 -14.73 7.93 -3.89
N ASN A 240 -13.79 8.41 -4.68
CA ASN A 240 -12.34 8.35 -4.43
C ASN A 240 -11.67 9.73 -4.59
N GLU A 241 -12.38 10.82 -4.30
CA GLU A 241 -11.91 12.18 -4.57
C GLU A 241 -10.54 12.48 -3.93
N ALA A 242 -10.34 12.02 -2.68
CA ALA A 242 -9.13 12.25 -1.90
C ALA A 242 -7.87 11.66 -2.55
N THR A 243 -8.01 10.63 -3.41
CA THR A 243 -6.88 10.00 -4.13
C THR A 243 -6.19 10.96 -5.09
N LEU A 244 -6.85 12.06 -5.49
CA LEU A 244 -6.22 13.13 -6.28
C LEU A 244 -5.01 13.73 -5.55
N ALA A 245 -5.02 13.74 -4.21
CA ALA A 245 -3.90 14.21 -3.41
C ALA A 245 -2.63 13.39 -3.64
N GLY A 246 -2.74 12.14 -4.10
CA GLY A 246 -1.60 11.30 -4.45
C GLY A 246 -0.84 11.80 -5.67
N PHE A 247 -1.48 12.54 -6.59
CA PHE A 247 -0.81 13.12 -7.75
C PHE A 247 0.01 14.36 -7.40
N VAL A 248 -0.18 14.94 -6.21
CA VAL A 248 0.58 16.08 -5.70
C VAL A 248 1.96 15.59 -5.22
N ALA A 249 2.84 15.28 -6.17
CA ALA A 249 4.19 14.76 -5.93
C ALA A 249 5.15 15.89 -5.51
N CYS A 250 5.06 16.32 -4.26
CA CYS A 250 5.83 17.46 -3.72
C CYS A 250 7.35 17.23 -3.63
N HIS A 251 7.83 16.00 -3.79
CA HIS A 251 9.26 15.65 -3.82
C HIS A 251 9.78 15.29 -5.22
N ASP A 252 8.96 15.50 -6.26
CA ASP A 252 9.33 15.29 -7.65
C ASP A 252 10.52 16.21 -8.05
N GLN A 253 11.45 15.66 -8.85
CA GLN A 253 12.60 16.40 -9.37
C GLN A 253 12.18 17.63 -10.19
N ALA A 254 11.08 17.54 -10.94
CA ALA A 254 10.53 18.67 -11.68
C ALA A 254 10.10 19.81 -10.75
N VAL A 255 9.52 19.48 -9.58
CA VAL A 255 9.14 20.47 -8.57
C VAL A 255 10.39 21.16 -8.03
N GLU A 256 11.44 20.40 -7.67
CA GLU A 256 12.71 20.99 -7.22
C GLU A 256 13.34 21.90 -8.28
N ALA A 257 13.25 21.54 -9.57
CA ALA A 257 13.71 22.39 -10.67
C ALA A 257 12.92 23.70 -10.76
N VAL A 258 11.59 23.65 -10.60
CA VAL A 258 10.73 24.86 -10.55
C VAL A 258 11.12 25.74 -9.37
N ILE A 259 11.28 25.18 -8.17
CA ILE A 259 11.70 25.91 -6.97
C ILE A 259 13.08 26.57 -7.17
N GLY A 260 14.02 25.84 -7.78
CA GLY A 260 15.35 26.35 -8.11
C GLY A 260 15.29 27.61 -8.99
N ARG A 261 14.45 27.59 -10.03
CA ARG A 261 14.21 28.78 -10.90
C ARG A 261 13.46 29.88 -10.16
N ALA A 262 12.52 29.52 -9.30
CA ALA A 262 11.68 30.46 -8.57
C ALA A 262 12.47 31.37 -7.62
N ARG A 263 13.63 30.93 -7.11
CA ARG A 263 14.56 31.78 -6.35
C ARG A 263 15.01 33.02 -7.13
N THR A 264 15.15 32.92 -8.45
CA THR A 264 15.54 34.07 -9.29
C THR A 264 14.38 35.05 -9.47
N VAL A 265 13.17 34.54 -9.70
CA VAL A 265 11.95 35.37 -9.80
C VAL A 265 11.66 36.05 -8.46
N LEU A 266 11.87 35.34 -7.34
CA LEU A 266 11.70 35.85 -6.00
C LEU A 266 12.52 37.12 -5.76
N ARG A 267 13.82 37.09 -6.10
CA ARG A 267 14.73 38.23 -5.92
C ARG A 267 14.29 39.48 -6.66
N CYS A 268 13.57 39.31 -7.78
CA CYS A 268 12.99 40.42 -8.53
C CYS A 268 11.69 40.94 -7.89
N LEU A 269 10.86 40.03 -7.35
CA LEU A 269 9.54 40.38 -6.80
C LEU A 269 9.60 40.93 -5.36
N VAL A 270 10.54 40.44 -4.55
CA VAL A 270 10.63 40.75 -3.12
C VAL A 270 12.01 41.33 -2.81
N ARG A 271 12.05 42.66 -2.67
CA ARG A 271 13.29 43.40 -2.40
C ARG A 271 13.92 42.91 -1.09
N GLY A 272 15.16 42.43 -1.17
CA GLY A 272 15.94 41.98 -0.01
C GLY A 272 15.83 40.48 0.31
N ALA A 273 14.91 39.75 -0.31
CA ALA A 273 14.86 38.29 -0.18
C ALA A 273 15.94 37.61 -1.03
N GLN A 274 16.69 36.67 -0.45
CA GLN A 274 17.63 35.79 -1.18
C GLN A 274 17.07 34.37 -1.32
N SER A 275 16.17 33.99 -0.41
CA SER A 275 15.55 32.68 -0.31
C SER A 275 14.07 32.81 0.08
N PHE A 276 13.32 31.71 -0.05
CA PHE A 276 11.93 31.64 0.40
C PHE A 276 11.79 31.81 1.93
N GLU A 277 12.82 31.49 2.70
CA GLU A 277 12.83 31.67 4.16
C GLU A 277 12.81 33.16 4.53
N ASP A 278 13.46 34.01 3.74
CA ASP A 278 13.52 35.45 4.00
C ASP A 278 12.14 36.10 3.91
N ILE A 279 11.28 35.62 3.00
CA ILE A 279 9.93 36.17 2.79
C ILE A 279 9.15 36.19 4.11
N ARG A 280 9.30 35.14 4.91
CA ARG A 280 8.57 34.93 6.18
C ARG A 280 8.99 35.94 7.24
N ARG A 281 10.26 36.38 7.22
CA ARG A 281 10.79 37.41 8.13
C ARG A 281 10.42 38.82 7.67
N ILE A 282 10.39 39.04 6.35
CA ILE A 282 10.24 40.37 5.77
C ILE A 282 8.76 40.77 5.67
N HIS A 283 7.84 39.81 5.48
CA HIS A 283 6.44 40.12 5.15
C HIS A 283 5.43 39.32 5.97
N GLN A 284 4.39 40.03 6.45
CA GLN A 284 3.26 39.42 7.17
C GLN A 284 2.41 38.49 6.30
N ASN A 285 2.47 38.63 4.96
CA ASN A 285 1.67 37.85 4.02
C ASN A 285 2.56 36.92 3.16
N ALA A 286 3.39 36.12 3.83
CA ALA A 286 4.38 35.27 3.19
C ALA A 286 3.75 34.26 2.22
N ALA A 287 2.60 33.67 2.57
CA ALA A 287 1.88 32.72 1.72
C ALA A 287 1.53 33.31 0.34
N LEU A 288 1.01 34.54 0.30
CA LEU A 288 0.67 35.25 -0.93
C LEU A 288 1.91 35.49 -1.81
N LEU A 289 3.02 35.89 -1.20
CA LEU A 289 4.26 36.17 -1.94
C LEU A 289 4.91 34.90 -2.48
N ILE A 290 4.87 33.79 -1.72
CA ILE A 290 5.32 32.48 -2.19
C ILE A 290 4.46 32.03 -3.36
N LEU A 291 3.13 32.06 -3.21
CA LEU A 291 2.18 31.70 -4.27
C LEU A 291 2.41 32.53 -5.54
N LYS A 292 2.54 33.85 -5.40
CA LYS A 292 2.84 34.75 -6.52
C LYS A 292 4.16 34.41 -7.20
N THR A 293 5.20 34.13 -6.42
CA THR A 293 6.52 33.79 -6.94
C THR A 293 6.48 32.51 -7.77
N LEU A 294 5.83 31.46 -7.24
CA LEU A 294 5.68 30.19 -7.94
C LEU A 294 4.85 30.34 -9.21
N TYR A 295 3.72 31.03 -9.13
CA TYR A 295 2.87 31.34 -10.28
C TYR A 295 3.65 32.07 -11.38
N CYS A 296 4.31 33.19 -11.06
CA CYS A 296 5.09 33.95 -12.03
C CYS A 296 6.27 33.13 -12.57
N THR A 297 6.85 32.23 -11.77
CA THR A 297 7.91 31.33 -12.26
C THR A 297 7.38 30.37 -13.31
N LEU A 298 6.24 29.71 -13.05
CA LEU A 298 5.59 28.84 -14.02
C LEU A 298 5.25 29.63 -15.29
N GLN A 299 4.62 30.80 -15.17
CA GLN A 299 4.23 31.63 -16.31
C GLN A 299 5.40 32.17 -17.16
N GLU A 300 6.48 32.63 -16.52
CA GLU A 300 7.56 33.35 -17.20
C GLU A 300 8.70 32.43 -17.64
N ARG A 301 8.85 31.27 -17.00
CA ARG A 301 10.00 30.35 -17.22
C ARG A 301 9.61 29.03 -17.86
N TYR A 302 8.31 28.72 -17.93
CA TYR A 302 7.81 27.49 -18.52
C TYR A 302 6.70 27.86 -19.51
N ASP A 303 6.87 27.47 -20.78
CA ASP A 303 5.93 27.80 -21.85
C ASP A 303 4.83 26.74 -21.94
N ILE A 304 4.18 26.46 -20.80
CA ILE A 304 3.22 25.36 -20.67
C ILE A 304 1.96 25.71 -21.45
N ALA A 305 1.57 24.89 -22.43
CA ALA A 305 0.33 25.04 -23.17
C ALA A 305 -0.86 24.43 -22.41
N TYR A 306 -1.98 25.14 -22.37
CA TYR A 306 -3.23 24.57 -21.90
C TYR A 306 -3.79 23.59 -22.94
N GLY A 307 -3.79 22.31 -22.58
CA GLY A 307 -4.16 21.19 -23.44
C GLY A 307 -5.47 20.53 -23.06
N LEU A 308 -5.91 19.59 -23.91
CA LEU A 308 -7.03 18.70 -23.60
C LEU A 308 -6.55 17.53 -22.73
N GLU A 309 -7.51 16.88 -22.05
CA GLU A 309 -7.28 15.62 -21.37
C GLU A 309 -6.63 14.62 -22.34
N PRO A 310 -5.66 13.80 -21.89
CA PRO A 310 -5.26 12.63 -22.65
C PRO A 310 -6.51 11.82 -23.00
N ARG A 311 -6.57 11.27 -24.22
CA ARG A 311 -7.75 10.54 -24.67
C ARG A 311 -8.08 9.40 -23.68
N CYS A 312 -9.16 9.58 -22.92
CA CYS A 312 -9.70 8.57 -22.01
C CYS A 312 -11.13 8.21 -22.45
N TYR A 313 -11.50 6.94 -22.27
CA TYR A 313 -12.81 6.41 -22.67
C TYR A 313 -13.72 6.09 -21.47
N GLY A 314 -13.29 6.40 -20.25
CA GLY A 314 -14.05 6.20 -19.01
C GLY A 314 -14.97 7.37 -18.68
N LEU A 315 -16.14 7.07 -18.10
CA LEU A 315 -17.10 8.09 -17.64
C LEU A 315 -16.69 8.71 -16.28
N HIS A 316 -16.13 7.88 -15.39
CA HIS A 316 -15.93 8.23 -13.98
C HIS A 316 -14.48 8.50 -13.60
N TRP A 317 -13.53 8.35 -14.53
CA TRP A 317 -12.10 8.60 -14.30
C TRP A 317 -11.48 9.38 -15.46
N GLN A 318 -10.31 9.96 -15.21
CA GLN A 318 -9.49 10.63 -16.24
C GLN A 318 -8.00 10.38 -15.96
N ARG A 319 -7.16 10.52 -16.98
CA ARG A 319 -5.70 10.55 -16.80
C ARG A 319 -5.28 11.90 -16.24
N VAL A 320 -4.30 11.89 -15.35
CA VAL A 320 -3.74 13.07 -14.69
C VAL A 320 -2.24 13.03 -14.84
N ARG A 321 -1.66 14.04 -15.48
CA ARG A 321 -0.21 14.10 -15.69
C ARG A 321 0.49 14.44 -14.38
N PHE A 322 1.55 13.71 -14.06
CA PHE A 322 2.42 14.04 -12.93
C PHE A 322 3.19 15.35 -13.19
N PRO A 323 3.68 16.03 -12.13
CA PRO A 323 4.47 17.26 -12.28
C PRO A 323 5.63 17.14 -13.27
N GLN A 324 6.38 16.03 -13.24
CA GLN A 324 7.44 15.76 -14.22
C GLN A 324 6.94 15.76 -15.66
N GLU A 325 5.84 15.07 -15.96
CA GLU A 325 5.27 15.01 -17.31
C GLU A 325 4.84 16.39 -17.82
N VAL A 326 4.21 17.22 -16.96
CA VAL A 326 3.81 18.59 -17.33
C VAL A 326 5.04 19.44 -17.66
N ILE A 327 6.12 19.31 -16.89
CA ILE A 327 7.36 20.07 -17.12
C ILE A 327 8.13 19.58 -18.36
N ASP A 328 8.13 18.29 -18.62
CA ASP A 328 8.84 17.70 -19.77
C ASP A 328 8.11 17.95 -21.09
N THR A 329 6.79 17.84 -21.09
CA THR A 329 5.95 18.04 -22.29
C THR A 329 5.56 19.49 -22.50
N LEU A 330 5.62 20.33 -21.46
CA LEU A 330 5.09 21.69 -21.45
C LEU A 330 3.62 21.74 -21.88
N GLU A 331 2.81 20.78 -21.42
CA GLU A 331 1.37 20.73 -21.67
C GLU A 331 0.63 20.25 -20.42
N GLY A 332 -0.56 20.80 -20.17
CA GLY A 332 -1.41 20.33 -19.06
C GLY A 332 -2.86 20.80 -19.15
N THR A 333 -3.74 20.05 -18.50
CA THR A 333 -5.16 20.38 -18.26
C THR A 333 -5.35 21.23 -16.99
N CYS A 334 -6.57 21.66 -16.69
CA CYS A 334 -6.84 22.46 -15.49
C CYS A 334 -6.43 21.71 -14.21
N VAL A 335 -6.63 20.40 -14.17
CA VAL A 335 -6.24 19.53 -13.06
C VAL A 335 -4.72 19.37 -12.98
N ASP A 336 -4.05 19.08 -14.10
CA ASP A 336 -2.59 18.91 -14.15
C ASP A 336 -1.86 20.16 -13.64
N LEU A 337 -2.32 21.34 -14.08
CA LEU A 337 -1.76 22.63 -13.66
C LEU A 337 -2.02 22.92 -12.17
N THR A 338 -3.23 22.65 -11.71
CA THR A 338 -3.59 22.77 -10.28
C THR A 338 -2.66 21.90 -9.42
N ILE A 339 -2.39 20.65 -9.85
CA ILE A 339 -1.52 19.70 -9.16
C ILE A 339 -0.06 20.15 -9.15
N LEU A 340 0.49 20.59 -10.29
CA LEU A 340 1.87 21.08 -10.37
C LEU A 340 2.10 22.24 -9.40
N LEU A 341 1.18 23.20 -9.37
CA LEU A 341 1.27 24.33 -8.45
C LEU A 341 1.06 23.89 -6.99
N ALA A 342 0.15 22.96 -6.71
CA ALA A 342 -0.04 22.38 -5.38
C ALA A 342 1.24 21.68 -4.89
N ALA A 343 1.91 20.91 -5.74
CA ALA A 343 3.15 20.21 -5.39
C ALA A 343 4.27 21.20 -5.05
N CYS A 344 4.38 22.30 -5.80
CA CYS A 344 5.31 23.39 -5.47
C CYS A 344 4.98 24.09 -4.14
N LEU A 345 3.69 24.28 -3.84
CA LEU A 345 3.24 24.90 -2.58
C LEU A 345 3.51 24.00 -1.38
N GLU A 346 3.15 22.73 -1.47
CA GLU A 346 3.40 21.72 -0.44
C GLU A 346 4.89 21.57 -0.16
N ASN A 347 5.71 21.51 -1.21
CA ASN A 347 7.17 21.47 -1.12
C ASN A 347 7.75 22.70 -0.38
N ARG A 348 7.07 23.84 -0.40
CA ARG A 348 7.44 25.05 0.36
C ARG A 348 6.72 25.16 1.71
N HIS A 349 6.20 24.05 2.20
CA HIS A 349 5.49 23.87 3.48
C HIS A 349 4.19 24.65 3.60
N LEU A 350 3.64 25.19 2.50
CA LEU A 350 2.27 25.70 2.49
C LEU A 350 1.28 24.55 2.46
N ASN A 351 0.04 24.84 2.85
CA ASN A 351 -1.05 23.86 2.84
C ASN A 351 -1.96 24.18 1.64
N PRO A 352 -1.75 23.54 0.48
CA PRO A 352 -2.58 23.74 -0.70
C PRO A 352 -3.96 23.09 -0.54
N VAL A 353 -4.95 23.66 -1.22
CA VAL A 353 -6.32 23.15 -1.33
C VAL A 353 -6.70 23.06 -2.80
N LEU A 354 -7.03 21.87 -3.30
CA LEU A 354 -7.55 21.68 -4.64
C LEU A 354 -9.06 21.90 -4.61
N PHE A 355 -9.64 22.56 -5.60
CA PHE A 355 -11.09 22.65 -5.76
C PHE A 355 -11.48 22.05 -7.09
N LEU A 356 -12.57 21.28 -7.10
CA LEU A 356 -13.25 20.91 -8.33
C LEU A 356 -14.63 21.56 -8.34
N ILE A 357 -14.91 22.32 -9.39
CA ILE A 357 -16.20 22.97 -9.59
C ILE A 357 -16.85 22.47 -10.88
N PHE A 358 -18.16 22.30 -10.84
CA PHE A 358 -18.98 22.11 -12.02
C PHE A 358 -19.27 23.47 -12.65
N MET A 359 -19.09 23.59 -13.96
CA MET A 359 -19.28 24.83 -14.73
C MET A 359 -20.45 24.77 -15.72
N GLY A 360 -21.20 23.66 -15.74
CA GLY A 360 -22.31 23.45 -16.65
C GLY A 360 -22.08 22.29 -17.62
N ILE A 361 -22.89 22.25 -18.67
CA ILE A 361 -22.86 21.21 -19.69
C ILE A 361 -22.50 21.86 -21.02
N ASP A 362 -21.53 21.29 -21.74
CA ASP A 362 -21.20 21.74 -23.07
C ASP A 362 -22.42 21.56 -24.00
N PRO A 363 -22.95 22.64 -24.61
CA PRO A 363 -24.20 22.55 -25.37
C PRO A 363 -24.05 21.77 -26.68
N GLY A 364 -22.82 21.56 -27.18
CA GLY A 364 -22.58 20.80 -28.40
C GLY A 364 -22.46 19.30 -28.17
N SER A 365 -21.67 18.91 -27.17
CA SER A 365 -21.33 17.51 -26.86
C SER A 365 -22.21 16.89 -25.76
N GLY A 366 -22.87 17.70 -24.94
CA GLY A 366 -23.61 17.24 -23.77
C GLY A 366 -22.71 16.79 -22.61
N GLN A 367 -21.39 17.00 -22.70
CA GLN A 367 -20.45 16.63 -21.64
C GLN A 367 -20.50 17.61 -20.48
N MET A 368 -20.39 17.09 -19.27
CA MET A 368 -20.24 17.91 -18.06
C MET A 368 -18.87 18.61 -18.09
N ILE A 369 -18.85 19.92 -17.86
CA ILE A 369 -17.64 20.72 -17.81
C ILE A 369 -17.27 20.91 -16.35
N HIS A 370 -16.11 20.39 -15.97
CA HIS A 370 -15.51 20.63 -14.67
C HIS A 370 -14.30 21.55 -14.82
N HIS A 371 -13.97 22.26 -13.74
CA HIS A 371 -12.77 23.10 -13.69
C HIS A 371 -12.09 22.96 -12.35
N ALA A 372 -10.78 22.85 -12.38
CA ALA A 372 -9.96 22.78 -11.18
C ALA A 372 -9.42 24.17 -10.82
N LEU A 373 -9.50 24.51 -9.54
CA LEU A 373 -8.90 25.71 -8.97
C LEU A 373 -7.93 25.30 -7.86
N ILE A 374 -6.99 26.18 -7.54
CA ILE A 374 -6.02 25.97 -6.47
C ILE A 374 -6.14 27.08 -5.43
N GLY A 375 -6.00 26.70 -4.17
CA GLY A 375 -5.84 27.60 -3.07
C GLY A 375 -4.69 27.22 -2.17
N CYS A 376 -4.36 28.11 -1.23
CA CYS A 376 -3.46 27.78 -0.14
C CYS A 376 -3.82 28.57 1.12
N TRP A 377 -3.64 27.93 2.27
CA TRP A 377 -3.93 28.56 3.54
C TRP A 377 -2.90 29.62 3.91
N THR A 378 -3.38 30.73 4.49
CA THR A 378 -2.54 31.78 5.10
C THR A 378 -2.34 31.57 6.60
N ARG A 379 -3.00 30.53 7.14
CA ARG A 379 -3.00 30.11 8.56
C ARG A 379 -3.00 28.57 8.61
N PRO A 380 -2.82 27.92 9.78
CA PRO A 380 -3.06 26.48 9.89
C PRO A 380 -4.44 26.10 9.35
N SER A 381 -4.54 24.95 8.68
CA SER A 381 -5.78 24.50 8.05
C SER A 381 -6.92 24.40 9.07
N ARG A 382 -8.14 24.71 8.63
CA ARG A 382 -9.37 24.49 9.40
C ARG A 382 -10.10 23.22 9.01
N MET A 383 -9.70 22.56 7.93
CA MET A 383 -10.33 21.35 7.46
C MET A 383 -9.96 20.17 8.36
N LYS A 384 -10.98 19.43 8.81
CA LYS A 384 -10.82 18.24 9.66
C LYS A 384 -10.85 16.93 8.87
N SER A 385 -11.29 17.00 7.62
CA SER A 385 -11.40 15.90 6.68
C SER A 385 -10.61 16.26 5.42
N PRO A 386 -10.01 15.28 4.72
CA PRO A 386 -9.36 15.51 3.43
C PRO A 386 -10.26 16.22 2.43
N VAL A 387 -11.55 15.87 2.42
CA VAL A 387 -12.54 16.39 1.45
C VAL A 387 -13.62 17.18 2.16
N GLU A 388 -13.89 18.39 1.68
CA GLU A 388 -14.99 19.27 2.10
C GLU A 388 -15.95 19.53 0.93
N ARG A 389 -17.25 19.41 1.18
CA ARG A 389 -18.32 19.65 0.19
C ARG A 389 -19.24 20.79 0.58
N ASN A 390 -19.12 21.30 1.81
CA ASN A 390 -19.88 22.42 2.29
C ASN A 390 -19.37 23.73 1.67
N ALA A 391 -20.10 24.16 0.63
CA ALA A 391 -19.84 25.41 -0.08
C ALA A 391 -19.80 26.66 0.82
N PHE A 392 -20.64 26.69 1.87
CA PHE A 392 -20.69 27.81 2.80
C PHE A 392 -19.41 27.91 3.63
N GLU A 393 -18.93 26.79 4.17
CA GLU A 393 -17.67 26.74 4.93
C GLU A 393 -16.48 27.15 4.07
N VAL A 394 -16.35 26.53 2.88
CA VAL A 394 -15.28 26.86 1.92
C VAL A 394 -15.27 28.35 1.59
N TRP A 395 -16.44 28.92 1.25
CA TRP A 395 -16.54 30.33 0.91
C TRP A 395 -16.19 31.24 2.10
N SER A 396 -16.59 30.87 3.32
CA SER A 396 -16.32 31.66 4.52
C SER A 396 -14.81 31.87 4.77
N TRP A 397 -13.98 30.86 4.50
CA TRP A 397 -12.52 30.94 4.66
C TRP A 397 -11.88 31.84 3.60
N VAL A 398 -12.42 31.80 2.38
CA VAL A 398 -12.00 32.64 1.25
C VAL A 398 -12.41 34.10 1.47
N GLU A 399 -13.58 34.34 2.04
CA GLU A 399 -14.05 35.68 2.42
C GLU A 399 -13.24 36.28 3.58
N ALA A 400 -12.89 35.46 4.57
CA ALA A 400 -12.05 35.86 5.70
C ALA A 400 -10.57 36.12 5.34
N GLY A 401 -10.15 35.79 4.11
CA GLY A 401 -8.75 35.90 3.66
C GLY A 401 -7.81 34.85 4.26
N GLU A 402 -8.38 33.80 4.85
CA GLU A 402 -7.65 32.68 5.45
C GLU A 402 -7.25 31.64 4.40
N LEU A 403 -8.01 31.58 3.30
CA LEU A 403 -7.75 30.71 2.15
C LEU A 403 -7.62 31.56 0.89
N LEU A 404 -6.41 31.59 0.32
CA LEU A 404 -6.17 32.21 -0.99
C LEU A 404 -6.71 31.27 -2.08
N VAL A 405 -7.18 31.83 -3.19
CA VAL A 405 -7.66 31.06 -4.36
C VAL A 405 -7.21 31.74 -5.64
N LEU A 406 -6.81 30.95 -6.64
CA LEU A 406 -6.57 31.39 -8.01
C LEU A 406 -6.90 30.31 -9.02
N ASP A 407 -7.01 30.73 -10.28
CA ASP A 407 -7.12 29.84 -11.42
C ASP A 407 -5.73 29.47 -11.97
N ALA A 408 -5.35 28.20 -11.84
CA ALA A 408 -4.04 27.71 -12.27
C ALA A 408 -3.86 27.75 -13.78
N VAL A 409 -4.95 27.72 -14.57
CA VAL A 409 -4.87 27.82 -16.03
C VAL A 409 -4.27 29.16 -16.45
N GLY A 410 -4.40 30.19 -15.63
CA GLY A 410 -3.87 31.52 -15.91
C GLY A 410 -2.37 31.58 -16.21
N TYR A 411 -1.55 30.67 -15.64
CA TYR A 411 -0.11 30.68 -15.91
C TYR A 411 0.29 29.92 -17.17
N ALA A 412 -0.63 29.14 -17.76
CA ALA A 412 -0.40 28.45 -19.03
C ALA A 412 -0.67 29.37 -20.23
N ARG A 413 -0.21 28.96 -21.41
CA ARG A 413 -0.47 29.59 -22.70
C ARG A 413 -1.79 29.11 -23.30
N GLY A 414 -2.43 29.97 -24.08
CA GLY A 414 -3.57 29.60 -24.92
C GLY A 414 -4.92 29.87 -24.28
N ARG A 415 -5.94 29.05 -24.61
CA ARG A 415 -7.34 29.37 -24.29
C ARG A 415 -7.57 29.39 -22.77
N GLY A 416 -7.89 30.55 -22.22
CA GLY A 416 -8.15 30.73 -20.79
C GLY A 416 -6.91 30.91 -19.93
N GLY A 417 -5.72 30.93 -20.55
CA GLY A 417 -4.44 31.23 -19.91
C GLY A 417 -3.94 32.66 -20.15
N ASP A 418 -2.64 32.86 -20.02
CA ASP A 418 -1.94 34.14 -20.20
C ASP A 418 -2.47 35.28 -19.29
N HIS A 419 -2.85 34.92 -18.07
CA HIS A 419 -3.36 35.86 -17.07
C HIS A 419 -2.26 36.29 -16.10
N LEU A 420 -2.17 37.58 -15.83
CA LEU A 420 -1.29 38.04 -14.75
C LEU A 420 -1.79 37.47 -13.41
N PHE A 421 -0.89 37.30 -12.45
CA PHE A 421 -1.21 36.73 -11.13
C PHE A 421 -2.49 37.31 -10.48
N GLY A 422 -2.66 38.63 -10.51
CA GLY A 422 -3.84 39.29 -9.94
C GLY A 422 -5.14 38.98 -10.70
N GLU A 423 -5.07 38.82 -12.02
CA GLU A 423 -6.22 38.42 -12.83
C GLU A 423 -6.61 36.97 -12.57
N ALA A 424 -5.63 36.08 -12.44
CA ALA A 424 -5.85 34.67 -12.10
C ALA A 424 -6.49 34.51 -10.70
N GLN A 425 -6.05 35.31 -9.71
CA GLN A 425 -6.72 35.36 -8.40
C GLN A 425 -8.17 35.84 -8.51
N LEU A 426 -8.41 36.93 -9.26
CA LEU A 426 -9.77 37.48 -9.43
C LEU A 426 -10.69 36.48 -10.12
N LYS A 427 -10.22 35.81 -11.17
CA LYS A 427 -10.95 34.77 -11.90
C LYS A 427 -11.24 33.56 -11.02
N GLY A 428 -10.22 33.00 -10.37
CA GLY A 428 -10.39 31.85 -9.47
C GLY A 428 -11.38 32.14 -8.35
N ARG A 429 -11.25 33.31 -7.69
CA ARG A 429 -12.21 33.74 -6.66
C ARG A 429 -13.64 33.85 -7.19
N LYS A 430 -13.84 34.48 -8.36
CA LYS A 430 -15.17 34.64 -8.96
C LYS A 430 -15.79 33.31 -9.37
N SER A 431 -15.01 32.41 -9.96
CA SER A 431 -15.46 31.07 -10.35
C SER A 431 -15.88 30.26 -9.13
N LEU A 432 -15.08 30.28 -8.06
CA LEU A 432 -15.41 29.62 -6.80
C LEU A 432 -16.61 30.28 -6.11
N GLU A 433 -16.73 31.61 -6.14
CA GLU A 433 -17.92 32.31 -5.62
C GLU A 433 -19.19 31.82 -6.33
N ASN A 434 -19.17 31.79 -7.67
CA ASN A 434 -20.30 31.32 -8.45
C ASN A 434 -20.64 29.87 -8.11
N ALA A 435 -19.63 29.00 -7.97
CA ALA A 435 -19.81 27.60 -7.61
C ALA A 435 -20.38 27.43 -6.18
N CYS A 436 -19.87 28.16 -5.19
CA CYS A 436 -20.33 28.05 -3.80
C CYS A 436 -21.73 28.65 -3.59
N HIS A 437 -22.12 29.63 -4.40
CA HIS A 437 -23.46 30.25 -4.35
C HIS A 437 -24.42 29.72 -5.43
N GLU A 438 -24.05 28.64 -6.11
CA GLU A 438 -24.82 28.00 -7.20
C GLU A 438 -25.30 28.98 -8.30
N LYS A 439 -24.50 30.01 -8.58
CA LYS A 439 -24.79 31.03 -9.60
C LYS A 439 -24.39 30.50 -10.98
N GLN A 440 -25.17 30.87 -12.00
CA GLN A 440 -24.88 30.54 -13.41
C GLN A 440 -24.83 29.03 -13.70
N GLY A 441 -25.50 28.21 -12.87
CA GLY A 441 -25.49 26.76 -13.00
C GLY A 441 -24.15 26.11 -12.61
N HIS A 442 -23.27 26.87 -11.95
CA HIS A 442 -22.05 26.32 -11.37
C HIS A 442 -22.35 25.66 -10.01
N ALA A 443 -21.53 24.71 -9.59
CA ALA A 443 -21.63 24.13 -8.26
C ALA A 443 -20.25 23.74 -7.74
N LEU A 444 -20.02 23.88 -6.43
CA LEU A 444 -18.86 23.27 -5.79
C LEU A 444 -19.10 21.75 -5.74
N LEU A 445 -18.19 20.97 -6.33
CA LEU A 445 -18.22 19.52 -6.16
C LEU A 445 -17.54 19.15 -4.85
N PHE A 446 -16.29 19.61 -4.68
CA PHE A 446 -15.52 19.41 -3.46
C PHE A 446 -14.25 20.27 -3.42
N ALA A 447 -13.71 20.42 -2.21
CA ALA A 447 -12.36 20.91 -1.94
C ALA A 447 -11.54 19.80 -1.28
N ILE A 448 -10.27 19.64 -1.67
CA ILE A 448 -9.32 18.67 -1.09
C ILE A 448 -8.20 19.43 -0.40
N ASP A 449 -8.12 19.34 0.92
CA ASP A 449 -6.99 19.87 1.69
C ASP A 449 -5.85 18.85 1.70
N ILE A 450 -4.71 19.24 1.13
CA ILE A 450 -3.59 18.32 0.99
C ILE A 450 -3.01 17.94 2.36
N GLN A 451 -2.92 18.86 3.32
CA GLN A 451 -2.40 18.53 4.65
C GLN A 451 -3.30 17.52 5.37
N ALA A 452 -4.62 17.73 5.33
CA ALA A 452 -5.59 16.78 5.88
C ALA A 452 -5.56 15.44 5.15
N ALA A 453 -5.39 15.44 3.81
CA ALA A 453 -5.23 14.24 3.01
C ALA A 453 -3.99 13.44 3.42
N ARG A 454 -2.83 14.08 3.60
CA ARG A 454 -1.61 13.42 4.10
C ARG A 454 -1.81 12.80 5.47
N LEU A 455 -2.48 13.51 6.40
CA LEU A 455 -2.78 12.99 7.73
C LEU A 455 -3.75 11.80 7.71
N ALA A 456 -4.59 11.69 6.69
CA ALA A 456 -5.50 10.58 6.46
C ALA A 456 -4.86 9.41 5.66
N GLY A 457 -3.58 9.51 5.28
CA GLY A 457 -2.86 8.45 4.57
C GLY A 457 -2.79 8.60 3.05
N TYR A 458 -3.36 9.66 2.47
CA TYR A 458 -3.23 9.93 1.03
C TYR A 458 -1.87 10.58 0.76
N HIS A 459 -0.88 9.77 0.37
CA HIS A 459 0.50 10.18 0.14
C HIS A 459 0.83 10.26 -1.36
N PRO A 460 1.89 10.99 -1.75
CA PRO A 460 2.34 11.02 -3.14
C PRO A 460 2.50 9.62 -3.74
N LEU A 461 1.96 9.43 -4.94
CA LEU A 461 2.07 8.19 -5.71
C LEU A 461 3.50 8.02 -6.21
N GLN A 462 3.92 6.77 -6.31
CA GLN A 462 5.19 6.41 -6.93
C GLN A 462 4.96 6.15 -8.42
N HIS A 463 5.78 6.75 -9.27
CA HIS A 463 5.61 6.68 -10.73
C HIS A 463 6.92 6.39 -11.48
N GLY A 464 8.02 6.13 -10.77
CA GLY A 464 9.17 5.40 -11.32
C GLY A 464 10.07 6.22 -12.26
N ASN A 465 10.30 7.50 -11.97
CA ASN A 465 11.07 8.39 -12.85
C ASN A 465 12.61 8.33 -12.65
N GLY A 466 13.11 7.35 -11.89
CA GLY A 466 14.55 7.19 -11.62
C GLY A 466 15.15 8.21 -10.63
N ALA A 467 14.33 9.12 -10.08
CA ALA A 467 14.69 9.95 -8.94
C ALA A 467 14.36 9.22 -7.63
N VAL A 468 15.01 9.61 -6.51
CA VAL A 468 14.69 9.04 -5.20
C VAL A 468 13.28 9.48 -4.78
N GLU A 469 12.35 8.54 -4.77
CA GLU A 469 10.98 8.71 -4.30
C GLU A 469 10.88 8.32 -2.81
N TYR A 470 9.84 8.83 -2.16
CA TYR A 470 9.65 8.65 -0.73
C TYR A 470 8.60 7.56 -0.54
N ASP A 471 8.94 6.54 0.26
CA ASP A 471 7.96 5.54 0.67
C ASP A 471 6.80 6.18 1.47
N GLN A 472 5.65 5.51 1.51
CA GLN A 472 4.50 5.99 2.27
C GLN A 472 4.83 6.23 3.74
N ARG A 473 5.60 5.34 4.38
CA ARG A 473 5.97 5.48 5.79
C ARG A 473 6.84 6.71 6.02
N VAL A 474 7.71 7.04 5.07
CA VAL A 474 8.53 8.27 5.10
C VAL A 474 7.64 9.50 4.95
N SER A 475 6.75 9.50 3.95
CA SER A 475 5.79 10.59 3.73
C SER A 475 4.90 10.84 4.94
N GLN A 476 4.44 9.77 5.59
CA GLN A 476 3.66 9.81 6.81
C GLN A 476 4.47 10.35 8.00
N ALA A 477 5.72 9.91 8.17
CA ALA A 477 6.59 10.40 9.24
C ALA A 477 6.86 11.91 9.11
N LEU A 478 7.09 12.41 7.89
CA LEU A 478 7.29 13.84 7.63
C LEU A 478 6.02 14.65 7.89
N THR A 479 4.86 14.09 7.52
CA THR A 479 3.55 14.68 7.80
C THR A 479 3.32 14.79 9.31
N PHE A 480 3.58 13.72 10.06
CA PHE A 480 3.48 13.71 11.52
C PHE A 480 4.47 14.66 12.18
N ALA A 481 5.69 14.77 11.65
CA ALA A 481 6.67 15.72 12.14
C ALA A 481 6.18 17.18 11.97
N LYS A 482 5.57 17.50 10.83
CA LYS A 482 4.96 18.83 10.59
C LYS A 482 3.78 19.08 11.53
N ASP A 483 2.88 18.12 11.70
CA ASP A 483 1.74 18.20 12.63
C ASP A 483 2.20 18.39 14.08
N GLU A 484 3.25 17.67 14.53
CA GLU A 484 3.83 17.89 15.85
C GLU A 484 4.46 19.27 16.02
N ALA A 485 5.13 19.80 14.99
CA ALA A 485 5.65 21.16 15.03
C ALA A 485 4.53 22.22 15.11
N GLU A 486 3.43 22.03 14.40
CA GLU A 486 2.26 22.91 14.46
C GLU A 486 1.58 22.85 15.84
N ARG A 487 1.38 21.64 16.40
CA ARG A 487 0.82 21.44 17.75
C ARG A 487 1.69 22.04 18.85
N ALA A 488 3.00 21.85 18.74
CA ALA A 488 3.98 22.45 19.66
C ALA A 488 4.13 23.97 19.44
N ARG A 489 3.56 24.51 18.36
CA ARG A 489 3.73 25.90 17.93
C ARG A 489 5.20 26.27 17.75
N SER A 490 5.99 25.34 17.24
CA SER A 490 7.42 25.49 17.00
C SER A 490 7.68 26.58 15.96
N ASP A 491 8.84 27.24 16.07
CA ASP A 491 9.28 28.24 15.10
C ASP A 491 9.99 27.63 13.88
N THR A 492 10.41 26.36 13.96
CA THR A 492 11.10 25.62 12.89
C THR A 492 10.88 24.11 13.02
N LEU A 493 10.94 23.40 11.89
CA LEU A 493 11.10 21.95 11.82
C LEU A 493 12.53 21.60 12.24
N THR A 494 12.68 20.53 13.02
CA THR A 494 13.95 20.10 13.61
C THR A 494 14.02 18.58 13.64
N ALA A 495 15.22 18.04 13.89
CA ALA A 495 15.42 16.60 14.11
C ALA A 495 14.47 16.01 15.17
N ARG A 496 14.05 16.77 16.19
CA ARG A 496 13.11 16.31 17.23
C ARG A 496 11.70 16.10 16.70
N HIS A 497 11.25 16.95 15.77
CA HIS A 497 9.96 16.77 15.11
C HIS A 497 9.99 15.53 14.22
N LEU A 498 11.08 15.33 13.47
CA LEU A 498 11.27 14.13 12.64
C LEU A 498 11.29 12.85 13.48
N PHE A 499 11.99 12.88 14.63
CA PHE A 499 12.03 11.80 15.60
C PHE A 499 10.64 11.45 16.13
N LEU A 500 9.85 12.45 16.52
CA LEU A 500 8.47 12.25 16.96
C LEU A 500 7.57 11.75 15.84
N GLY A 501 7.78 12.21 14.60
CA GLY A 501 7.06 11.73 13.43
C GLY A 501 7.29 10.24 13.16
N LEU A 502 8.56 9.80 13.20
CA LEU A 502 8.91 8.38 13.08
C LEU A 502 8.36 7.55 14.24
N LEU A 503 8.46 8.04 15.48
CA LEU A 503 7.89 7.39 16.66
C LEU A 503 6.37 7.27 16.65
N ARG A 504 5.68 8.04 15.81
CA ARG A 504 4.22 8.00 15.67
C ARG A 504 3.75 7.01 14.60
N LEU A 505 4.64 6.47 13.77
CA LEU A 505 4.28 5.42 12.83
C LEU A 505 3.82 4.16 13.54
N ASP A 506 2.85 3.45 12.95
CA ASP A 506 2.42 2.14 13.43
C ASP A 506 3.55 1.12 13.23
N ALA A 507 3.85 0.36 14.30
CA ALA A 507 4.97 -0.59 14.34
C ALA A 507 6.31 0.02 13.91
N SER A 508 6.58 1.27 14.30
CA SER A 508 7.81 2.01 13.98
C SER A 508 9.08 1.21 14.33
N LEU A 509 10.13 1.34 13.51
CA LEU A 509 11.47 0.83 13.80
C LEU A 509 12.04 1.44 15.08
N LEU A 510 11.81 2.74 15.33
CA LEU A 510 12.25 3.38 16.58
C LEU A 510 11.51 2.82 17.80
N GLN A 511 10.21 2.58 17.70
CA GLN A 511 9.46 1.92 18.78
C GLN A 511 10.07 0.53 19.04
N GLN A 512 10.24 -0.29 18.01
CA GLN A 512 10.82 -1.62 18.13
C GLN A 512 12.23 -1.61 18.75
N ILE A 513 13.08 -0.66 18.37
CA ILE A 513 14.41 -0.47 18.98
C ILE A 513 14.27 -0.21 20.46
N PHE A 514 13.44 0.74 20.88
CA PHE A 514 13.31 1.11 22.29
C PHE A 514 12.68 0.01 23.15
N GLU A 515 11.70 -0.73 22.62
CA GLU A 515 11.13 -1.90 23.30
C GLU A 515 12.14 -3.05 23.48
N CYS A 516 13.24 -3.10 22.71
CA CYS A 516 14.33 -4.07 22.98
C CYS A 516 15.10 -3.78 24.27
N PHE A 517 15.05 -2.55 24.78
CA PHE A 517 15.75 -2.17 26.02
C PHE A 517 14.86 -2.33 27.24
N GLU A 518 13.63 -1.83 27.16
CA GLU A 518 12.66 -1.86 28.26
C GLU A 518 11.24 -1.70 27.72
N GLU A 519 10.29 -2.47 28.26
CA GLU A 519 8.88 -2.38 27.90
C GLU A 519 8.30 -0.99 28.21
N GLY A 520 7.65 -0.37 27.23
CA GLY A 520 7.05 0.96 27.33
C GLY A 520 8.07 2.12 27.22
N LEU A 521 9.34 1.83 26.93
CA LEU A 521 10.37 2.87 26.79
C LEU A 521 10.04 3.85 25.67
N SER A 522 9.48 3.36 24.56
CA SER A 522 9.10 4.19 23.42
C SER A 522 8.17 5.35 23.83
N GLN A 523 7.17 5.09 24.67
CA GLN A 523 6.23 6.11 25.18
C GLN A 523 6.93 7.14 26.07
N HIS A 524 7.88 6.68 26.90
CA HIS A 524 8.66 7.56 27.75
C HIS A 524 9.56 8.49 26.93
N VAL A 525 10.22 7.94 25.92
CA VAL A 525 11.07 8.68 24.97
C VAL A 525 10.24 9.71 24.20
N THR A 526 9.09 9.33 23.66
CA THR A 526 8.14 10.24 23.00
C THR A 526 7.76 11.40 23.92
N SER A 527 7.38 11.11 25.16
CA SER A 527 6.98 12.13 26.13
C SER A 527 8.12 13.08 26.48
N ALA A 528 9.35 12.58 26.59
CA ALA A 528 10.53 13.40 26.86
C ALA A 528 10.87 14.30 25.67
N ALA A 529 10.79 13.77 24.44
CA ALA A 529 11.01 14.52 23.22
C ALA A 529 9.96 15.64 23.06
N GLN A 530 8.67 15.36 23.28
CA GLN A 530 7.61 16.38 23.26
C GLN A 530 7.85 17.49 24.30
N ARG A 531 8.22 17.15 25.54
CA ARG A 531 8.54 18.14 26.58
C ARG A 531 9.75 19.01 26.26
N SER A 532 10.64 18.55 25.39
CA SER A 532 11.80 19.32 24.97
C SER A 532 11.47 20.41 23.94
N LEU A 533 10.29 20.35 23.31
CA LEU A 533 9.88 21.34 22.31
C LEU A 533 9.48 22.66 22.99
N HIS A 534 9.69 23.76 22.27
CA HIS A 534 9.38 25.10 22.76
C HIS A 534 8.52 25.83 21.73
N GLY A 535 7.35 26.29 22.16
CA GLY A 535 6.42 27.02 21.31
C GLY A 535 6.68 28.52 21.30
N VAL A 536 6.34 29.16 20.19
CA VAL A 536 6.35 30.62 20.04
C VAL A 536 4.93 31.19 19.92
N PRO A 537 4.67 32.45 20.36
CA PRO A 537 3.34 33.06 20.30
C PRO A 537 2.78 33.23 18.89
N THR A 538 3.63 33.33 17.88
CA THR A 538 3.22 33.49 16.47
C THR A 538 4.20 32.70 15.60
N PRO A 539 3.94 31.39 15.41
CA PRO A 539 4.77 30.58 14.53
C PRO A 539 4.81 31.15 13.11
N PRO A 540 5.95 31.10 12.42
CA PRO A 540 6.01 31.47 11.02
C PRO A 540 5.20 30.47 10.19
N LEU A 541 4.48 30.97 9.19
CA LEU A 541 3.83 30.13 8.18
C LEU A 541 4.30 30.57 6.78
N PRO A 542 4.87 29.68 5.98
CA PRO A 542 5.16 28.26 6.28
C PRO A 542 6.30 28.05 7.31
N LEU A 543 6.40 26.86 7.92
CA LEU A 543 7.46 26.53 8.89
C LEU A 543 8.82 26.36 8.19
N PRO A 544 9.94 26.93 8.72
CA PRO A 544 11.28 26.71 8.20
C PRO A 544 11.83 25.35 8.60
N GLU A 545 12.85 24.92 7.89
CA GLU A 545 13.62 23.71 8.19
C GLU A 545 14.95 24.15 8.79
N ASP A 546 15.36 23.52 9.90
CA ASP A 546 16.69 23.76 10.45
C ASP A 546 17.76 22.94 9.71
N GLY A 547 19.03 23.24 9.98
CA GLY A 547 20.15 22.56 9.34
C GLY A 547 20.23 21.06 9.68
N HIS A 548 19.76 20.64 10.86
CA HIS A 548 19.76 19.22 11.24
C HIS A 548 18.70 18.44 10.46
N TRP A 549 17.49 18.98 10.33
CA TRP A 549 16.42 18.43 9.49
C TRP A 549 16.91 18.20 8.06
N GLN A 550 17.49 19.23 7.44
CA GLN A 550 18.03 19.14 6.09
C GLN A 550 19.14 18.10 5.97
N SER A 551 20.08 18.09 6.93
CA SER A 551 21.19 17.13 6.94
C SER A 551 20.72 15.68 7.05
N ILE A 552 19.67 15.42 7.84
CA ILE A 552 19.08 14.08 7.98
C ILE A 552 18.44 13.62 6.67
N LEU A 553 17.64 14.48 6.03
CA LEU A 553 16.99 14.13 4.77
C LEU A 553 18.00 13.88 3.65
N GLU A 554 19.03 14.72 3.55
CA GLU A 554 20.09 14.53 2.55
C GLU A 554 20.89 13.26 2.81
N LEU A 555 21.28 12.98 4.06
CA LEU A 555 21.95 11.73 4.41
C LEU A 555 21.08 10.50 4.09
N ALA A 556 19.79 10.54 4.43
CA ALA A 556 18.85 9.45 4.12
C ALA A 556 18.76 9.17 2.62
N LYS A 557 18.74 10.21 1.77
CA LYS A 557 18.77 10.04 0.30
C LYS A 557 20.07 9.39 -0.17
N THR A 558 21.22 9.75 0.38
CA THR A 558 22.52 9.13 -0.01
C THR A 558 22.63 7.65 0.32
N LYS A 559 21.81 7.16 1.28
CA LYS A 559 21.77 5.76 1.69
C LYS A 559 20.88 4.88 0.78
N VAL A 560 20.09 5.49 -0.11
CA VAL A 560 19.24 4.75 -1.04
C VAL A 560 20.10 3.99 -2.04
N VAL A 561 19.83 2.69 -2.17
CA VAL A 561 20.57 1.81 -3.09
C VAL A 561 20.31 2.25 -4.55
N PRO A 562 21.38 2.41 -5.36
CA PRO A 562 21.23 2.69 -6.79
C PRO A 562 20.33 1.64 -7.48
N GLY A 563 19.34 2.09 -8.24
CA GLY A 563 18.40 1.23 -8.98
C GLY A 563 17.07 0.95 -8.28
N ILE A 564 16.98 1.06 -6.95
CA ILE A 564 15.71 0.92 -6.21
C ILE A 564 15.01 2.28 -6.03
N HIS A 565 15.79 3.37 -6.01
CA HIS A 565 15.28 4.75 -6.02
C HIS A 565 14.18 5.05 -4.98
N LEU A 566 14.15 4.34 -3.85
CA LEU A 566 13.14 4.50 -2.81
C LEU A 566 13.76 4.75 -1.44
N LEU A 567 13.39 5.86 -0.81
CA LEU A 567 13.72 6.19 0.56
C LEU A 567 12.68 5.55 1.50
N THR A 568 13.14 4.66 2.39
CA THR A 568 12.29 3.91 3.34
C THR A 568 12.45 4.42 4.78
N GLU A 569 11.58 3.98 5.70
CA GLU A 569 11.71 4.29 7.13
C GLU A 569 13.09 3.93 7.68
N HIS A 570 13.71 2.84 7.19
CA HIS A 570 15.05 2.44 7.60
C HIS A 570 16.07 3.52 7.27
N HIS A 571 16.14 3.98 6.02
CA HIS A 571 17.12 5.01 5.61
C HIS A 571 16.95 6.29 6.42
N LEU A 572 15.69 6.70 6.67
CA LEU A 572 15.38 7.90 7.44
C LEU A 572 15.74 7.75 8.93
N THR A 573 15.43 6.60 9.53
CA THR A 573 15.74 6.30 10.93
C THR A 573 17.24 6.22 11.17
N GLU A 574 17.97 5.55 10.26
CA GLU A 574 19.42 5.45 10.32
C GLU A 574 20.06 6.83 10.24
N ALA A 575 19.66 7.66 9.26
CA ALA A 575 20.16 9.02 9.12
C ALA A 575 19.85 9.91 10.34
N LEU A 576 18.65 9.76 10.94
CA LEU A 576 18.28 10.49 12.16
C LEU A 576 19.20 10.14 13.33
N LEU A 577 19.52 8.86 13.52
CA LEU A 577 20.39 8.40 14.60
C LEU A 577 21.86 8.77 14.35
N GLU A 578 22.28 8.84 13.08
CA GLU A 578 23.65 9.20 12.70
C GLU A 578 23.97 10.69 12.84
N VAL A 579 23.04 11.58 12.44
CA VAL A 579 23.27 13.02 12.46
C VAL A 579 23.23 13.55 13.90
N PRO A 580 24.34 14.09 14.45
CA PRO A 580 24.33 14.63 15.80
C PRO A 580 23.32 15.76 15.94
N SER A 581 22.36 15.60 16.84
CA SER A 581 21.27 16.56 17.04
C SER A 581 20.78 16.57 18.50
N GLN A 582 19.75 17.36 18.79
CA GLN A 582 19.13 17.39 20.13
C GLN A 582 18.47 16.05 20.50
N VAL A 583 18.22 15.16 19.53
CA VAL A 583 17.72 13.80 19.79
C VAL A 583 18.72 13.00 20.63
N HIS A 584 20.02 13.09 20.33
CA HIS A 584 21.08 12.44 21.12
C HIS A 584 21.06 12.88 22.58
N ASN A 585 20.84 14.17 22.85
CA ASN A 585 20.77 14.69 24.21
C ASN A 585 19.58 14.11 24.99
N ILE A 586 18.43 13.93 24.32
CA ILE A 586 17.24 13.31 24.92
C ILE A 586 17.53 11.85 25.26
N LEU A 587 18.09 11.08 24.32
CA LEU A 587 18.39 9.66 24.52
C LEU A 587 19.43 9.45 25.62
N MET A 588 20.50 10.25 25.65
CA MET A 588 21.53 10.19 26.69
C MET A 588 20.97 10.51 28.07
N LEU A 589 20.08 11.51 28.19
CA LEU A 589 19.45 11.85 29.46
C LEU A 589 18.58 10.69 29.98
N ILE A 590 17.79 10.07 29.11
CA ILE A 590 16.93 8.94 29.47
C ILE A 590 17.80 7.72 29.84
N GLY A 591 18.83 7.43 29.06
CA GLY A 591 19.77 6.34 29.32
C GLY A 591 20.43 6.48 30.70
N GLN A 592 20.84 7.69 31.07
CA GLN A 592 21.38 7.97 32.42
C GLN A 592 20.33 7.78 33.52
N GLN A 593 19.10 8.27 33.32
CA GLN A 593 18.02 8.17 34.30
C GLN A 593 17.55 6.73 34.54
N ARG A 594 17.61 5.88 33.51
CA ARG A 594 17.14 4.48 33.57
C ARG A 594 18.24 3.44 33.60
N HIS A 595 19.51 3.85 33.59
CA HIS A 595 20.67 2.96 33.49
C HIS A 595 20.66 2.07 32.24
N LEU A 596 20.24 2.64 31.11
CA LEU A 596 20.20 1.99 29.79
C LEU A 596 21.26 2.58 28.86
N ASP A 597 21.85 1.75 27.99
CA ASP A 597 22.77 2.21 26.96
C ASP A 597 22.01 2.62 25.68
N LEU A 598 21.51 3.86 25.68
CA LEU A 598 20.84 4.45 24.52
C LEU A 598 21.79 5.27 23.64
N ALA A 599 23.09 4.93 23.65
CA ALA A 599 24.07 5.56 22.79
C ALA A 599 23.76 5.31 21.30
N GLN A 600 24.24 6.22 20.44
CA GLN A 600 24.04 6.15 19.00
C GLN A 600 24.44 4.79 18.41
N ASP A 601 25.66 4.32 18.70
CA ASP A 601 26.18 3.07 18.15
C ASP A 601 25.33 1.87 18.57
N THR A 602 24.82 1.88 19.80
CA THR A 602 23.96 0.83 20.34
C THR A 602 22.60 0.83 19.63
N CYS A 603 21.94 1.97 19.51
CA CYS A 603 20.68 2.10 18.77
C CYS A 603 20.82 1.70 17.30
N LEU A 604 21.92 2.09 16.62
CA LEU A 604 22.21 1.70 15.24
C LEU A 604 22.45 0.18 15.11
N ALA A 605 23.12 -0.45 16.07
CA ALA A 605 23.31 -1.89 16.07
C ALA A 605 21.98 -2.67 16.19
N TYR A 606 21.05 -2.18 17.02
CA TYR A 606 19.69 -2.75 17.11
C TYR A 606 18.90 -2.54 15.81
N LEU A 607 18.98 -1.35 15.20
CA LEU A 607 18.36 -1.09 13.90
C LEU A 607 18.85 -2.10 12.84
N GLN A 608 20.18 -2.27 12.72
CA GLN A 608 20.78 -3.21 11.77
C GLN A 608 20.34 -4.64 12.01
N ARG A 609 20.19 -5.05 13.27
CA ARG A 609 19.67 -6.38 13.63
C ARG A 609 18.20 -6.55 13.22
N LEU A 610 17.34 -5.58 13.54
CA LEU A 610 15.92 -5.62 13.16
C LEU A 610 15.73 -5.73 11.65
N VAL A 611 16.51 -4.97 10.88
CA VAL A 611 16.48 -4.97 9.41
C VAL A 611 16.95 -6.31 8.82
N ARG A 612 17.83 -7.03 9.54
CA ARG A 612 18.38 -8.31 9.10
C ARG A 612 17.47 -9.50 9.45
N ASP A 613 16.79 -9.42 10.59
CA ASP A 613 15.95 -10.49 11.14
C ASP A 613 14.50 -10.42 10.63
N ASN A 614 14.03 -9.25 10.16
CA ASN A 614 12.67 -9.03 9.69
C ASN A 614 12.60 -8.56 8.23
N ASP A 615 11.54 -8.95 7.52
CA ASP A 615 11.14 -8.27 6.30
C ASP A 615 10.63 -6.87 6.65
N LEU A 616 11.44 -5.85 6.33
CA LEU A 616 11.05 -4.46 6.56
C LEU A 616 9.75 -4.14 5.79
N PRO A 617 8.78 -3.46 6.44
CA PRO A 617 7.62 -2.93 5.75
C PRO A 617 8.09 -1.88 4.74
N SER A 618 8.05 -2.27 3.47
CA SER A 618 8.18 -1.41 2.30
C SER A 618 7.04 -1.82 1.40
N ILE A 619 6.42 -0.85 0.72
CA ILE A 619 5.31 -1.15 -0.19
C ILE A 619 5.71 -2.15 -1.29
N TRP A 620 7.02 -2.30 -1.56
CA TRP A 620 7.61 -3.23 -2.55
C TRP A 620 8.07 -4.58 -1.96
N ARG A 621 7.97 -4.77 -0.64
CA ARG A 621 8.31 -6.06 0.01
C ARG A 621 7.09 -6.85 0.47
N HIS A 622 5.91 -6.22 0.50
CA HIS A 622 4.65 -6.96 0.69
C HIS A 622 4.13 -7.63 -0.60
N SER A 623 4.79 -7.40 -1.73
CA SER A 623 4.53 -8.03 -3.03
C SER A 623 5.28 -9.36 -3.24
N HIS A 624 5.57 -10.12 -2.18
CA HIS A 624 6.02 -11.51 -2.32
C HIS A 624 4.84 -12.42 -2.70
N PHE A 625 4.36 -12.26 -3.93
CA PHE A 625 3.73 -13.33 -4.68
C PHE A 625 4.82 -14.27 -5.18
N LEU A 626 5.07 -15.36 -4.44
CA LEU A 626 5.62 -16.61 -4.96
C LEU A 626 5.09 -17.80 -4.17
#